data_AF-A0A8A8D890-F1
#
_entry.id   AF-A0A8A8D890-F1
#
_cell.length_a   1.000
_cell.length_b   1.000
_cell.length_c   1.000
_cell.angle_alpha   90.00
_cell.angle_beta   90.00
_cell.angle_gamma   90.00
#
_symmetry.space_group_name_H-M   'P 1'
#
loop_
_entity.id
_entity.type
_entity.pdbx_description
1 polymer ?
#
loop_
_entity_poly.entity_id
_entity_poly.type
_entity_poly.pdbx_seq_one_letter_code
_entity_poly.pdbx_strand_id
1 'polypeptide(L)'
;MTVSVRSYLSPTLVLLAFDWPDAAARPDFLGFAIRRTPGFWSADGKTRAPDSWLPNRLTFDGPAADTQGDAPTDQAPIQKFMWWDARIDPQDRDASFRYDVYPVVGTPANLQVLDAEAGVCDVVLPAHIEDGIGTWFNRAVVSSQAFARQVAALGLAPNEAPSDAQALKLRTWLANDMEQVFAEMLDPASRAASAVYHLTDTLWALPAFEAFGRKHGEASLAIVYDAHTTARKGKPPLPSPNQPAVDALQGLATLVPRDRTHIMHDKFIVTDAPSNPAPARVLTGSANFTTEGLTEQANVLHAFDSSVLAALYNDRAHALASNPSIAETAQLTSGWSAPMTIGSAQVRVAFSPEPAGQRTEIDTIVAAIAAAKHSVSFCLFMPTDAALRDACFAAGDRGLMMFGLVNRISVGSATKADTARQAGQTLDAATLANLELYHRSRDNRDVIDAAYFSPATVPPGFTPELRLFPGEPAPAFPPVVIHHKFIVIDAEGANPVVYTGSANMSRNSEQYNDENLLEIRDTRVAAIYLAEFLRLYEHYRARALAIDAQRHGPDAGTGAHARLALALAPDSRWARKYYVQGSPEEKARIALASTAPTN
;
A
#
# COMPACT_ATOMS: atom_id res chain seq x y z
N MET A 1 -28.90 -13.06 -15.82
CA MET A 1 -27.64 -13.82 -15.86
C MET A 1 -27.10 -13.83 -14.44
N THR A 2 -26.43 -14.89 -13.98
CA THR A 2 -25.84 -14.85 -12.62
C THR A 2 -24.71 -13.84 -12.55
N VAL A 3 -24.51 -13.23 -11.37
CA VAL A 3 -23.38 -12.35 -11.10
C VAL A 3 -22.07 -13.13 -11.26
N SER A 4 -21.11 -12.54 -11.97
CA SER A 4 -19.72 -13.02 -11.98
C SER A 4 -19.00 -12.44 -10.78
N VAL A 5 -18.25 -13.25 -10.03
CA VAL A 5 -17.52 -12.80 -8.83
C VAL A 5 -16.10 -13.33 -8.89
N ARG A 6 -15.12 -12.46 -8.60
CA ARG A 6 -13.71 -12.81 -8.42
C ARG A 6 -13.18 -12.15 -7.17
N SER A 7 -12.26 -12.82 -6.48
CA SER A 7 -11.53 -12.28 -5.35
C SER A 7 -10.07 -11.97 -5.69
N TYR A 8 -9.53 -10.99 -4.97
CA TYR A 8 -8.10 -10.70 -4.87
C TYR A 8 -7.76 -10.69 -3.39
N LEU A 9 -6.88 -11.61 -3.00
CA LEU A 9 -6.66 -11.94 -1.59
C LEU A 9 -5.42 -11.24 -1.05
N SER A 10 -5.52 -10.77 0.18
CA SER A 10 -4.43 -10.35 1.04
C SER A 10 -4.61 -11.02 2.40
N PRO A 11 -3.55 -11.29 3.18
CA PRO A 11 -3.66 -11.94 4.48
C PRO A 11 -4.58 -11.24 5.50
N THR A 12 -4.95 -9.98 5.24
CA THR A 12 -5.77 -9.16 6.14
C THR A 12 -6.97 -8.51 5.43
N LEU A 13 -7.27 -8.90 4.18
CA LEU A 13 -8.30 -8.26 3.35
C LEU A 13 -8.74 -9.19 2.23
N VAL A 14 -10.05 -9.29 1.98
CA VAL A 14 -10.60 -9.90 0.76
C VAL A 14 -11.20 -8.79 -0.10
N LEU A 15 -10.61 -8.52 -1.27
CA LEU A 15 -11.23 -7.67 -2.28
C LEU A 15 -12.10 -8.54 -3.19
N LEU A 16 -13.39 -8.26 -3.26
CA LEU A 16 -14.33 -8.86 -4.20
C LEU A 16 -14.58 -7.89 -5.35
N ALA A 17 -14.47 -8.37 -6.57
CA ALA A 17 -14.92 -7.70 -7.77
C ALA A 17 -16.06 -8.52 -8.38
N PHE A 18 -17.08 -7.84 -8.88
CA PHE A 18 -18.26 -8.51 -9.40
C PHE A 18 -18.84 -7.79 -10.60
N ASP A 19 -19.49 -8.55 -11.48
CA ASP A 19 -20.15 -8.05 -12.67
C ASP A 19 -21.55 -8.64 -12.84
N TRP A 20 -22.50 -7.79 -13.27
CA TRP A 20 -23.86 -8.19 -13.61
C TRP A 20 -24.32 -7.47 -14.88
N PRO A 21 -24.20 -8.08 -16.07
CA PRO A 21 -24.56 -7.45 -17.33
C PRO A 21 -26.01 -6.96 -17.39
N ASP A 22 -26.94 -7.69 -16.79
CA ASP A 22 -28.38 -7.41 -16.84
C ASP A 22 -28.75 -6.09 -16.14
N ALA A 23 -27.91 -5.56 -15.25
CA ALA A 23 -28.15 -4.29 -14.58
C ALA A 23 -28.28 -3.10 -15.56
N ALA A 24 -27.68 -3.18 -16.74
CA ALA A 24 -27.82 -2.16 -17.79
C ALA A 24 -29.29 -1.96 -18.23
N ALA A 25 -30.11 -3.03 -18.17
CA ALA A 25 -31.50 -3.01 -18.57
C ALA A 25 -32.48 -2.86 -17.39
N ARG A 26 -31.97 -2.74 -16.15
CA ARG A 26 -32.78 -2.70 -14.92
C ARG A 26 -32.82 -1.29 -14.33
N PRO A 27 -33.88 -0.50 -14.60
CA PRO A 27 -33.99 0.85 -14.06
C PRO A 27 -34.10 0.85 -12.52
N ASP A 28 -34.58 -0.26 -11.95
CA ASP A 28 -34.80 -0.55 -10.54
C ASP A 28 -33.58 -1.17 -9.83
N PHE A 29 -32.40 -1.22 -10.47
CA PHE A 29 -31.20 -1.76 -9.84
C PHE A 29 -30.62 -0.83 -8.76
N LEU A 30 -30.48 -1.34 -7.53
CA LEU A 30 -30.09 -0.57 -6.35
C LEU A 30 -28.67 -0.85 -5.85
N GLY A 31 -28.02 -1.92 -6.31
CA GLY A 31 -26.69 -2.31 -5.86
C GLY A 31 -26.59 -3.80 -5.55
N PHE A 32 -25.58 -4.16 -4.76
CA PHE A 32 -25.29 -5.55 -4.42
C PHE A 32 -25.36 -5.79 -2.92
N ALA A 33 -25.95 -6.91 -2.52
CA ALA A 33 -25.83 -7.45 -1.18
C ALA A 33 -24.75 -8.54 -1.19
N ILE A 34 -23.91 -8.59 -0.16
CA ILE A 34 -22.84 -9.60 -0.05
C ILE A 34 -22.98 -10.30 1.28
N ARG A 35 -23.23 -11.61 1.23
CA ARG A 35 -23.22 -12.46 2.42
C ARG A 35 -21.92 -13.24 2.46
N ARG A 36 -21.33 -13.36 3.65
CA ARG A 36 -20.18 -14.24 3.87
C ARG A 36 -20.47 -15.35 4.87
N THR A 37 -19.83 -16.49 4.66
CA THR A 37 -19.88 -17.66 5.52
C THR A 37 -18.46 -18.21 5.69
N PRO A 38 -17.95 -18.41 6.92
CA PRO A 38 -18.58 -18.07 8.20
C PRO A 38 -18.66 -16.55 8.43
N GLY A 39 -19.59 -16.11 9.28
CA GLY A 39 -19.83 -14.71 9.62
C GLY A 39 -18.77 -14.08 10.53
N PHE A 40 -19.06 -12.86 11.03
CA PHE A 40 -18.14 -12.11 11.90
C PHE A 40 -18.04 -12.73 13.30
N TRP A 41 -16.87 -12.59 13.89
CA TRP A 41 -16.67 -12.78 15.32
C TRP A 41 -17.42 -11.69 16.10
N SER A 42 -17.93 -12.04 17.27
CA SER A 42 -18.45 -11.08 18.24
C SER A 42 -17.34 -10.13 18.69
N ALA A 43 -17.70 -8.93 19.15
CA ALA A 43 -16.72 -7.93 19.57
C ALA A 43 -15.80 -8.40 20.72
N ASP A 44 -16.22 -9.41 21.50
CA ASP A 44 -15.40 -10.04 22.54
C ASP A 44 -14.56 -11.24 22.04
N GLY A 45 -14.65 -11.58 20.75
CA GLY A 45 -13.93 -12.67 20.09
C GLY A 45 -14.38 -14.08 20.47
N LYS A 46 -15.47 -14.24 21.25
CA LYS A 46 -15.83 -15.56 21.83
C LYS A 46 -16.79 -16.38 20.98
N THR A 47 -17.57 -15.74 20.13
CA THR A 47 -18.59 -16.40 19.32
C THR A 47 -18.48 -15.96 17.88
N ARG A 48 -18.86 -16.83 16.94
CA ARG A 48 -18.83 -16.54 15.50
C ARG A 48 -20.23 -16.74 14.93
N ALA A 49 -20.73 -15.77 14.18
CA ALA A 49 -21.97 -15.93 13.46
C ALA A 49 -21.81 -16.99 12.35
N PRO A 50 -22.84 -17.82 12.06
CA PRO A 50 -22.78 -18.80 10.98
C PRO A 50 -22.61 -18.12 9.61
N ASP A 51 -23.24 -16.95 9.43
CA ASP A 51 -23.09 -16.09 8.27
C ASP A 51 -23.30 -14.62 8.67
N SER A 52 -22.89 -13.69 7.81
CA SER A 52 -23.14 -12.27 8.01
C SER A 52 -23.21 -11.54 6.67
N TRP A 53 -24.17 -10.63 6.54
CA TRP A 53 -24.11 -9.60 5.50
C TRP A 53 -22.92 -8.68 5.76
N LEU A 54 -22.15 -8.37 4.72
CA LEU A 54 -21.10 -7.37 4.82
C LEU A 54 -21.71 -6.01 5.20
N PRO A 55 -20.96 -5.18 5.95
CA PRO A 55 -21.42 -3.87 6.38
C PRO A 55 -21.29 -2.83 5.26
N ASN A 56 -22.24 -1.90 5.21
CA ASN A 56 -22.17 -0.67 4.43
C ASN A 56 -22.62 0.50 5.29
N ARG A 57 -21.77 1.52 5.39
CA ARG A 57 -22.10 2.73 6.15
C ARG A 57 -23.13 3.60 5.43
N LEU A 58 -23.16 3.58 4.10
CA LEU A 58 -24.09 4.41 3.33
C LEU A 58 -25.46 3.73 3.25
N THR A 59 -26.51 4.43 3.63
CA THR A 59 -27.92 4.03 3.48
C THR A 59 -28.65 4.98 2.52
N PHE A 60 -29.91 4.70 2.18
CA PHE A 60 -30.72 5.62 1.38
C PHE A 60 -31.03 6.95 2.10
N ASP A 61 -30.97 6.95 3.43
CA ASP A 61 -31.24 8.14 4.27
C ASP A 61 -29.95 8.89 4.66
N GLY A 62 -28.79 8.45 4.15
CA GLY A 62 -27.47 8.99 4.48
C GLY A 62 -26.58 7.98 5.23
N PRO A 63 -25.45 8.42 5.78
CA PRO A 63 -24.55 7.54 6.51
C PRO A 63 -25.21 7.06 7.81
N ALA A 64 -25.10 5.77 8.12
CA ALA A 64 -25.55 5.20 9.38
C ALA A 64 -24.86 5.90 10.56
N ALA A 65 -25.61 6.16 11.62
CA ALA A 65 -25.08 6.77 12.84
C ALA A 65 -24.10 5.80 13.51
N ASP A 66 -23.00 6.31 14.08
CA ASP A 66 -22.00 5.47 14.75
C ASP A 66 -22.59 4.65 15.90
N THR A 67 -23.65 5.15 16.55
CA THR A 67 -24.38 4.44 17.62
C THR A 67 -25.23 3.27 17.12
N GLN A 68 -25.59 3.25 15.85
CA GLN A 68 -26.38 2.18 15.23
C GLN A 68 -25.51 1.12 14.56
N GLY A 69 -24.24 1.43 14.29
CA GLY A 69 -23.34 0.59 13.50
C GLY A 69 -23.64 0.69 12.00
N ASP A 70 -22.73 0.14 11.20
CA ASP A 70 -22.93 0.06 9.75
C ASP A 70 -24.11 -0.87 9.41
N ALA A 71 -24.89 -0.53 8.38
CA ALA A 71 -26.05 -1.30 7.95
C ALA A 71 -25.64 -2.57 7.17
N PRO A 72 -26.41 -3.67 7.25
CA PRO A 72 -26.13 -4.85 6.44
C PRO A 72 -26.48 -4.59 4.97
N THR A 73 -25.71 -5.18 4.05
CA THR A 73 -25.80 -4.87 2.62
C THR A 73 -27.05 -5.36 1.91
N ASP A 74 -27.85 -6.23 2.52
CA ASP A 74 -29.20 -6.59 2.06
C ASP A 74 -30.21 -5.43 2.27
N GLN A 75 -29.94 -4.54 3.22
CA GLN A 75 -30.74 -3.34 3.51
C GLN A 75 -30.09 -2.06 2.97
N ALA A 76 -28.76 -2.07 2.81
CA ALA A 76 -27.95 -0.97 2.32
C ALA A 76 -27.03 -1.46 1.17
N PRO A 77 -27.58 -1.69 -0.02
CA PRO A 77 -26.86 -2.33 -1.12
C PRO A 77 -25.63 -1.53 -1.56
N ILE A 78 -24.57 -2.25 -1.89
CA ILE A 78 -23.30 -1.67 -2.37
C ILE A 78 -23.51 -1.13 -3.78
N GLN A 79 -23.29 0.18 -3.94
CA GLN A 79 -23.36 0.88 -5.22
C GLN A 79 -21.97 1.05 -5.87
N LYS A 80 -21.28 -0.08 -6.01
CA LYS A 80 -20.00 -0.27 -6.69
C LYS A 80 -19.97 -1.67 -7.30
N PHE A 81 -18.99 -1.95 -8.17
CA PHE A 81 -18.72 -3.28 -8.74
C PHE A 81 -17.50 -3.96 -8.07
N MET A 82 -17.08 -3.41 -6.93
CA MET A 82 -16.08 -4.00 -6.07
C MET A 82 -16.35 -3.61 -4.62
N TRP A 83 -15.98 -4.48 -3.69
CA TRP A 83 -16.10 -4.25 -2.25
C TRP A 83 -15.06 -5.05 -1.49
N TRP A 84 -14.69 -4.61 -0.30
CA TRP A 84 -13.72 -5.29 0.54
C TRP A 84 -14.33 -5.81 1.83
N ASP A 85 -13.95 -7.01 2.21
CA ASP A 85 -14.05 -7.50 3.56
C ASP A 85 -12.72 -7.25 4.29
N ALA A 86 -12.72 -6.22 5.15
CA ALA A 86 -11.58 -5.81 5.96
C ALA A 86 -11.75 -6.17 7.45
N ARG A 87 -12.80 -6.93 7.80
CA ARG A 87 -13.04 -7.42 9.16
C ARG A 87 -12.56 -8.87 9.25
N ILE A 88 -11.28 -9.02 8.96
CA ILE A 88 -10.50 -10.25 9.01
C ILE A 88 -9.70 -10.22 10.30
N ASP A 89 -9.94 -11.19 11.18
CA ASP A 89 -9.18 -11.33 12.42
C ASP A 89 -7.92 -12.21 12.20
N PRO A 90 -6.87 -12.11 13.03
CA PRO A 90 -5.66 -12.93 12.87
C PRO A 90 -5.93 -14.44 12.79
N GLN A 91 -6.96 -14.93 13.49
CA GLN A 91 -7.38 -16.33 13.48
C GLN A 91 -8.13 -16.76 12.21
N ASP A 92 -8.49 -15.82 11.34
CA ASP A 92 -9.14 -16.11 10.06
C ASP A 92 -8.15 -16.44 8.94
N ARG A 93 -6.85 -16.27 9.17
CA ARG A 93 -5.78 -16.70 8.26
C ARG A 93 -5.85 -18.21 8.04
N ASP A 94 -5.63 -18.64 6.80
CA ASP A 94 -5.79 -20.02 6.33
C ASP A 94 -7.22 -20.59 6.44
N ALA A 95 -8.20 -19.80 6.89
CA ALA A 95 -9.60 -20.21 6.93
C ALA A 95 -10.28 -20.04 5.58
N SER A 96 -11.25 -20.92 5.31
CA SER A 96 -12.10 -20.84 4.13
C SER A 96 -13.30 -19.92 4.35
N PHE A 97 -13.60 -19.10 3.35
CA PHE A 97 -14.78 -18.25 3.29
C PHE A 97 -15.53 -18.47 1.99
N ARG A 98 -16.85 -18.44 2.07
CA ARG A 98 -17.74 -18.33 0.92
C ARG A 98 -18.37 -16.96 0.91
N TYR A 99 -18.36 -16.30 -0.24
CA TYR A 99 -19.07 -15.05 -0.50
C TYR A 99 -20.16 -15.29 -1.55
N ASP A 100 -21.41 -15.03 -1.17
CA ASP A 100 -22.53 -14.98 -2.09
C ASP A 100 -22.85 -13.49 -2.40
N VAL A 101 -22.84 -13.10 -3.68
CA VAL A 101 -23.07 -11.72 -4.15
C VAL A 101 -24.38 -11.65 -4.92
N TYR A 102 -25.31 -10.84 -4.43
CA TYR A 102 -26.68 -10.76 -4.94
C TYR A 102 -26.96 -9.40 -5.55
N PRO A 103 -27.59 -9.33 -6.75
CA PRO A 103 -28.22 -8.10 -7.18
C PRO A 103 -29.40 -7.73 -6.27
N VAL A 104 -29.52 -6.44 -5.95
CA VAL A 104 -30.65 -5.88 -5.21
C VAL A 104 -31.40 -4.92 -6.11
N VAL A 105 -32.72 -5.11 -6.22
CA VAL A 105 -33.60 -4.34 -7.10
C VAL A 105 -34.84 -3.82 -6.35
N GLY A 106 -35.64 -3.01 -7.01
CA GLY A 106 -36.92 -2.51 -6.50
C GLY A 106 -36.88 -1.02 -6.15
N THR A 107 -37.27 -0.68 -4.93
CA THR A 107 -37.24 0.71 -4.41
C THR A 107 -36.65 0.72 -3.00
N PRO A 108 -36.17 1.87 -2.49
CA PRO A 108 -35.66 1.96 -1.11
C PRO A 108 -36.62 1.43 -0.04
N ALA A 109 -37.94 1.54 -0.26
CA ALA A 109 -38.97 1.06 0.67
C ALA A 109 -39.33 -0.42 0.48
N ASN A 110 -38.91 -1.05 -0.62
CA ASN A 110 -39.22 -2.43 -0.97
C ASN A 110 -38.05 -3.03 -1.75
N LEU A 111 -37.01 -3.43 -1.02
CA LEU A 111 -35.82 -4.06 -1.56
C LEU A 111 -36.10 -5.53 -1.88
N GLN A 112 -35.66 -5.97 -3.05
CA GLN A 112 -35.72 -7.36 -3.46
C GLN A 112 -34.30 -7.86 -3.77
N VAL A 113 -33.84 -8.83 -2.99
CA VAL A 113 -32.62 -9.58 -3.26
C VAL A 113 -32.93 -10.65 -4.32
N LEU A 114 -32.11 -10.73 -5.38
CA LEU A 114 -32.29 -11.69 -6.46
C LEU A 114 -31.45 -12.95 -6.25
N ASP A 115 -31.91 -13.86 -5.38
CA ASP A 115 -31.22 -15.12 -5.05
C ASP A 115 -30.87 -15.97 -6.29
N ALA A 116 -31.77 -16.04 -7.27
CA ALA A 116 -31.58 -16.82 -8.49
C ALA A 116 -30.46 -16.27 -9.41
N GLU A 117 -30.03 -15.03 -9.18
CA GLU A 117 -28.96 -14.38 -9.94
C GLU A 117 -27.66 -14.25 -9.13
N ALA A 118 -27.61 -14.83 -7.92
CA ALA A 118 -26.44 -14.74 -7.06
C ALA A 118 -25.18 -15.35 -7.69
N GLY A 119 -24.07 -14.65 -7.54
CA GLY A 119 -22.73 -15.16 -7.83
C GLY A 119 -22.06 -15.70 -6.57
N VAL A 120 -21.17 -16.68 -6.72
CA VAL A 120 -20.50 -17.34 -5.58
C VAL A 120 -18.99 -17.26 -5.78
N CYS A 121 -18.27 -16.95 -4.71
CA CYS A 121 -16.81 -17.00 -4.66
C CYS A 121 -16.37 -17.68 -3.36
N ASP A 122 -15.78 -18.87 -3.48
CA ASP A 122 -15.13 -19.56 -2.37
C ASP A 122 -13.64 -19.17 -2.37
N VAL A 123 -13.11 -18.85 -1.19
CA VAL A 123 -11.73 -18.41 -1.00
C VAL A 123 -11.11 -19.10 0.21
N VAL A 124 -9.79 -19.26 0.18
CA VAL A 124 -8.99 -19.58 1.37
C VAL A 124 -8.13 -18.36 1.61
N LEU A 125 -8.28 -17.72 2.77
CA LEU A 125 -7.51 -16.52 3.08
C LEU A 125 -6.03 -16.92 3.26
N PRO A 126 -5.08 -16.27 2.57
CA PRO A 126 -3.68 -16.67 2.64
C PRO A 126 -3.07 -16.30 4.00
N ALA A 127 -2.11 -17.10 4.46
CA ALA A 127 -1.15 -16.67 5.48
C ALA A 127 -0.26 -15.53 4.94
N HIS A 128 0.46 -14.85 5.83
CA HIS A 128 1.44 -13.86 5.40
C HIS A 128 2.56 -14.46 4.56
N ILE A 129 2.96 -15.70 4.86
CA ILE A 129 4.03 -16.43 4.21
C ILE A 129 3.41 -17.64 3.50
N GLU A 130 3.54 -17.67 2.17
CA GLU A 130 3.21 -18.84 1.36
C GLU A 130 4.29 -19.06 0.32
N ASP A 131 4.61 -20.32 0.05
CA ASP A 131 5.62 -20.77 -0.91
C ASP A 131 6.98 -20.03 -0.78
N GLY A 132 7.42 -19.77 0.46
CA GLY A 132 8.67 -19.08 0.75
C GLY A 132 8.66 -17.57 0.49
N ILE A 133 7.48 -16.96 0.29
CA ILE A 133 7.32 -15.50 0.13
C ILE A 133 6.35 -14.98 1.18
N GLY A 134 6.89 -14.16 2.08
CA GLY A 134 6.17 -13.32 3.03
C GLY A 134 5.79 -11.96 2.44
N THR A 135 4.58 -11.46 2.71
CA THR A 135 4.16 -10.09 2.35
C THR A 135 3.36 -9.43 3.48
N TRP A 136 3.81 -8.26 3.92
CA TRP A 136 3.15 -7.46 4.94
C TRP A 136 2.95 -6.03 4.45
N PHE A 137 1.69 -5.63 4.38
CA PHE A 137 1.29 -4.23 4.23
C PHE A 137 0.81 -3.73 5.59
N ASN A 138 1.32 -2.58 6.03
CA ASN A 138 0.74 -1.92 7.18
C ASN A 138 -0.59 -1.25 6.80
N ARG A 139 -1.43 -0.91 7.77
CA ARG A 139 -2.69 -0.22 7.47
C ARG A 139 -2.44 1.20 6.98
N ALA A 140 -1.49 1.90 7.64
CA ALA A 140 -1.02 3.24 7.29
C ALA A 140 -2.10 4.25 6.89
N VAL A 141 -3.20 4.22 7.64
CA VAL A 141 -4.33 5.13 7.47
C VAL A 141 -4.70 5.71 8.82
N VAL A 142 -3.76 6.47 9.40
CA VAL A 142 -4.06 7.35 10.53
C VAL A 142 -5.27 8.23 10.19
N SER A 143 -5.33 8.66 8.93
CA SER A 143 -6.49 9.32 8.33
C SER A 143 -7.61 8.35 7.93
N SER A 144 -8.05 7.47 8.84
CA SER A 144 -9.24 6.65 8.63
C SER A 144 -10.23 6.75 9.78
N GLN A 145 -11.50 6.57 9.43
CA GLN A 145 -12.59 6.35 10.38
C GLN A 145 -12.33 5.16 11.30
N ALA A 146 -11.72 4.10 10.77
CA ALA A 146 -11.42 2.90 11.54
C ALA A 146 -10.42 3.19 12.65
N PHE A 147 -9.35 3.95 12.36
CA PHE A 147 -8.39 4.35 13.37
C PHE A 147 -8.98 5.31 14.40
N ALA A 148 -9.78 6.30 13.97
CA ALA A 148 -10.49 7.18 14.89
C ALA A 148 -11.39 6.41 15.88
N ARG A 149 -12.04 5.32 15.42
CA ARG A 149 -12.80 4.42 16.29
C ARG A 149 -11.92 3.63 17.26
N GLN A 150 -10.72 3.19 16.85
CA GLN A 150 -9.77 2.54 17.77
C GLN A 150 -9.35 3.48 18.89
N VAL A 151 -9.08 4.75 18.57
CA VAL A 151 -8.74 5.78 19.57
C VAL A 151 -9.91 6.04 20.52
N ALA A 152 -11.12 6.22 19.98
CA ALA A 152 -12.32 6.41 20.79
C ALA A 152 -12.64 5.20 21.70
N ALA A 153 -12.39 3.97 21.22
CA ALA A 153 -12.58 2.75 22.01
C ALA A 153 -11.62 2.64 23.20
N LEU A 154 -10.50 3.39 23.20
CA LEU A 154 -9.59 3.51 24.33
C LEU A 154 -9.96 4.66 25.29
N GLY A 155 -11.07 5.35 25.04
CA GLY A 155 -11.53 6.48 25.86
C GLY A 155 -10.71 7.76 25.69
N LEU A 156 -9.90 7.86 24.64
CA LEU A 156 -9.02 9.00 24.38
C LEU A 156 -9.76 10.11 23.65
N ALA A 157 -9.56 11.36 24.08
CA ALA A 157 -9.94 12.51 23.27
C ALA A 157 -9.01 12.65 22.03
N PRO A 158 -9.46 13.26 20.91
CA PRO A 158 -8.68 13.28 19.66
C PRO A 158 -7.25 13.84 19.72
N ASN A 159 -6.95 14.71 20.70
CA ASN A 159 -5.63 15.31 20.89
C ASN A 159 -4.95 14.86 22.19
N GLU A 160 -5.57 13.95 22.94
CA GLU A 160 -5.01 13.42 24.18
C GLU A 160 -3.88 12.46 23.83
N ALA A 161 -2.71 12.68 24.45
CA ALA A 161 -1.59 11.78 24.30
C ALA A 161 -1.92 10.44 24.99
N PRO A 162 -1.78 9.30 24.29
CA PRO A 162 -2.01 8.00 24.89
C PRO A 162 -0.91 7.66 25.89
N SER A 163 -1.23 6.85 26.91
CA SER A 163 -0.18 6.15 27.67
C SER A 163 0.62 5.21 26.77
N ASP A 164 1.82 4.81 27.17
CA ASP A 164 2.68 3.89 26.38
C ASP A 164 1.96 2.60 25.98
N ALA A 165 1.16 2.02 26.88
CA ALA A 165 0.39 0.80 26.60
C ALA A 165 -0.74 1.04 25.57
N GLN A 166 -1.43 2.19 25.66
CA GLN A 166 -2.42 2.57 24.66
C GLN A 166 -1.76 2.88 23.31
N ALA A 167 -0.61 3.55 23.33
CA ALA A 167 0.15 3.89 22.14
C ALA A 167 0.61 2.62 21.41
N LEU A 168 1.19 1.67 22.14
CA LEU A 168 1.59 0.37 21.61
C LEU A 168 0.41 -0.36 20.98
N LYS A 169 -0.75 -0.42 21.64
CA LYS A 169 -1.96 -1.05 21.09
C LYS A 169 -2.42 -0.42 19.77
N LEU A 170 -2.43 0.92 19.70
CA LEU A 170 -2.79 1.64 18.48
C LEU A 170 -1.76 1.41 17.36
N ARG A 171 -0.47 1.40 17.70
CA ARG A 171 0.63 1.18 16.77
C ARG A 171 0.67 -0.26 16.24
N THR A 172 0.44 -1.27 17.07
CA THR A 172 0.29 -2.67 16.62
C THR A 172 -0.87 -2.82 15.65
N TRP A 173 -2.02 -2.19 15.94
CA TRP A 173 -3.14 -2.18 14.99
C TRP A 173 -2.75 -1.53 13.66
N LEU A 174 -2.00 -0.43 13.69
CA LEU A 174 -1.51 0.22 12.47
C LEU A 174 -0.47 -0.62 11.71
N ALA A 175 0.45 -1.27 12.42
CA ALA A 175 1.51 -2.12 11.86
C ALA A 175 0.95 -3.35 11.11
N ASN A 176 -0.21 -3.86 11.52
CA ASN A 176 -0.91 -4.94 10.81
C ASN A 176 -0.02 -6.18 10.60
N ASP A 177 0.58 -6.64 11.69
CA ASP A 177 1.48 -7.79 11.76
C ASP A 177 2.85 -7.57 11.10
N MET A 178 3.07 -6.44 10.44
CA MET A 178 4.38 -6.06 9.91
C MET A 178 5.43 -6.00 11.03
N GLU A 179 5.05 -5.65 12.26
CA GLU A 179 5.95 -5.61 13.40
C GLU A 179 6.56 -6.97 13.77
N GLN A 180 5.89 -8.07 13.41
CA GLN A 180 6.33 -9.43 13.73
C GLN A 180 7.48 -9.90 12.84
N VAL A 181 7.68 -9.25 11.69
CA VAL A 181 8.64 -9.70 10.67
C VAL A 181 10.09 -9.70 11.17
N PHE A 182 10.44 -8.82 12.10
CA PHE A 182 11.79 -8.74 12.65
C PHE A 182 12.13 -9.99 13.48
N ALA A 183 11.20 -10.42 14.33
CA ALA A 183 11.35 -11.66 15.10
C ALA A 183 11.34 -12.88 14.16
N GLU A 184 10.41 -12.92 13.20
CA GLU A 184 10.34 -13.98 12.18
C GLU A 184 11.66 -14.17 11.42
N MET A 185 12.38 -13.08 11.15
CA MET A 185 13.68 -13.14 10.46
C MET A 185 14.84 -13.47 11.39
N LEU A 186 14.91 -12.83 12.56
CA LEU A 186 16.10 -12.86 13.44
C LEU A 186 16.08 -13.98 14.48
N ASP A 187 14.92 -14.36 15.03
CA ASP A 187 14.83 -15.39 16.07
C ASP A 187 15.36 -16.78 15.65
N PRO A 188 15.03 -17.30 14.44
CA PRO A 188 15.52 -18.60 14.00
C PRO A 188 16.96 -18.55 13.47
N ALA A 189 17.49 -17.34 13.21
CA ALA A 189 18.79 -17.14 12.61
C ALA A 189 19.93 -17.29 13.64
N SER A 190 21.14 -17.52 13.13
CA SER A 190 22.38 -17.46 13.89
C SER A 190 23.36 -16.41 13.36
N ARG A 191 23.16 -15.93 12.12
CA ARG A 191 23.92 -14.85 11.50
C ARG A 191 23.00 -13.91 10.74
N ALA A 192 23.29 -12.62 10.81
CA ALA A 192 22.55 -11.59 10.09
C ALA A 192 23.49 -10.52 9.50
N ALA A 193 23.15 -10.04 8.31
CA ALA A 193 23.74 -8.88 7.67
C ALA A 193 22.64 -7.92 7.23
N SER A 194 22.85 -6.62 7.35
CA SER A 194 21.81 -5.64 7.07
C SER A 194 22.38 -4.37 6.45
N ALA A 195 21.63 -3.74 5.54
CA ALA A 195 21.80 -2.35 5.17
C ALA A 195 20.50 -1.60 5.46
N VAL A 196 20.59 -0.57 6.31
CA VAL A 196 19.42 0.13 6.85
C VAL A 196 19.55 1.65 6.76
N TYR A 197 18.64 2.27 6.00
CA TYR A 197 18.51 3.71 5.91
C TYR A 197 18.24 4.34 7.29
N HIS A 198 17.10 4.02 7.90
CA HIS A 198 16.77 4.43 9.26
C HIS A 198 16.41 3.21 10.11
N LEU A 199 17.12 3.02 11.21
CA LEU A 199 16.85 2.09 12.31
C LEU A 199 16.52 2.91 13.56
N THR A 200 15.28 3.39 13.66
CA THR A 200 14.85 4.23 14.79
C THR A 200 13.55 3.74 15.43
N ASP A 201 13.01 2.60 14.99
CA ASP A 201 11.89 1.95 15.65
C ASP A 201 12.35 1.33 16.97
N THR A 202 11.96 1.95 18.09
CA THR A 202 12.29 1.50 19.44
C THR A 202 11.30 0.47 19.98
N LEU A 203 10.24 0.13 19.24
CA LEU A 203 9.20 -0.79 19.68
C LEU A 203 9.49 -2.24 19.31
N TRP A 204 9.97 -2.49 18.08
CA TRP A 204 10.08 -3.83 17.54
C TRP A 204 11.41 -4.09 16.82
N ALA A 205 11.82 -3.23 15.89
CA ALA A 205 13.02 -3.44 15.08
C ALA A 205 14.30 -3.38 15.91
N LEU A 206 14.60 -2.23 16.55
CA LEU A 206 15.82 -2.08 17.36
C LEU A 206 15.87 -3.12 18.50
N PRO A 207 14.79 -3.37 19.26
CA PRO A 207 14.78 -4.46 20.24
C PRO A 207 15.12 -5.84 19.67
N ALA A 208 14.66 -6.18 18.46
CA ALA A 208 14.98 -7.45 17.81
C ALA A 208 16.47 -7.53 17.43
N PHE A 209 17.06 -6.46 16.89
CA PHE A 209 18.50 -6.38 16.64
C PHE A 209 19.32 -6.51 17.93
N GLU A 210 18.93 -5.83 19.00
CA GLU A 210 19.59 -5.94 20.31
C GLU A 210 19.50 -7.37 20.88
N ALA A 211 18.31 -7.99 20.83
CA ALA A 211 18.10 -9.34 21.31
C ALA A 211 18.97 -10.35 20.55
N PHE A 212 19.04 -10.22 19.22
CA PHE A 212 19.90 -11.02 18.37
C PHE A 212 21.38 -10.85 18.72
N GLY A 213 21.85 -9.60 18.81
CA GLY A 213 23.24 -9.29 19.16
C GLY A 213 23.65 -9.78 20.55
N ARG A 214 22.75 -9.67 21.56
CA ARG A 214 22.98 -10.24 22.90
C ARG A 214 23.08 -11.76 22.89
N LYS A 215 22.29 -12.42 22.05
CA LYS A 215 22.23 -13.90 21.94
C LYS A 215 23.42 -14.48 21.18
N HIS A 216 23.84 -13.84 20.08
CA HIS A 216 24.81 -14.39 19.13
C HIS A 216 26.17 -13.67 19.10
N GLY A 217 26.27 -12.49 19.73
CA GLY A 217 27.48 -11.69 19.80
C GLY A 217 27.75 -10.82 18.57
N GLU A 218 28.64 -9.83 18.73
CA GLU A 218 28.96 -8.78 17.75
C GLU A 218 29.34 -9.30 16.35
N ALA A 219 30.10 -10.39 16.28
CA ALA A 219 30.57 -10.96 15.02
C ALA A 219 29.46 -11.65 14.19
N SER A 220 28.30 -11.90 14.80
CA SER A 220 27.17 -12.58 14.16
C SER A 220 26.18 -11.61 13.51
N LEU A 221 26.29 -10.31 13.78
CA LEU A 221 25.41 -9.27 13.27
C LEU A 221 26.23 -8.13 12.64
N ALA A 222 26.12 -7.94 11.33
CA ALA A 222 26.73 -6.81 10.63
C ALA A 222 25.66 -5.84 10.13
N ILE A 223 25.82 -4.54 10.38
CA ILE A 223 24.87 -3.50 9.98
C ILE A 223 25.61 -2.36 9.29
N VAL A 224 25.36 -2.20 8.00
CA VAL A 224 25.68 -1.00 7.24
C VAL A 224 24.56 0.01 7.46
N TYR A 225 24.86 1.19 7.97
CA TYR A 225 23.84 2.19 8.33
C TYR A 225 24.11 3.54 7.68
N ASP A 226 23.04 4.31 7.44
CA ASP A 226 23.14 5.66 6.89
C ASP A 226 23.82 6.55 7.92
N ALA A 227 25.03 7.02 7.62
CA ALA A 227 25.84 7.81 8.53
C ALA A 227 25.81 9.30 8.21
N HIS A 228 24.95 9.74 7.29
CA HIS A 228 24.83 11.15 6.91
C HIS A 228 24.37 12.00 8.09
N THR A 229 25.04 13.13 8.28
CA THR A 229 24.61 14.13 9.26
C THR A 229 23.39 14.91 8.74
N THR A 230 22.47 15.27 9.64
CA THR A 230 21.30 16.08 9.25
C THR A 230 21.65 17.57 9.28
N ALA A 231 21.66 18.22 8.11
CA ALA A 231 21.97 19.64 7.98
C ALA A 231 20.90 20.53 8.65
N ARG A 232 21.32 21.65 9.24
CA ARG A 232 20.42 22.65 9.83
C ARG A 232 20.83 24.06 9.43
N LYS A 233 19.88 24.86 8.92
CA LYS A 233 20.17 26.23 8.48
C LYS A 233 20.68 27.08 9.64
N GLY A 234 21.89 27.63 9.49
CA GLY A 234 22.52 28.51 10.47
C GLY A 234 22.88 27.84 11.81
N LYS A 235 22.91 26.50 11.87
CA LYS A 235 23.29 25.72 13.06
C LYS A 235 24.23 24.58 12.65
N PRO A 236 25.07 24.05 13.56
CA PRO A 236 25.83 22.84 13.29
C PRO A 236 24.92 21.68 12.88
N PRO A 237 25.37 20.80 11.97
CA PRO A 237 24.60 19.62 11.60
C PRO A 237 24.39 18.71 12.82
N LEU A 238 23.27 17.99 12.84
CA LEU A 238 23.03 16.93 13.81
C LEU A 238 23.74 15.65 13.36
N PRO A 239 24.08 14.74 14.29
CA PRO A 239 24.46 13.37 13.95
C PRO A 239 23.42 12.68 13.08
N SER A 240 23.79 11.52 12.53
CA SER A 240 22.84 10.67 11.82
C SER A 240 21.62 10.34 12.68
N PRO A 241 20.41 10.26 12.10
CA PRO A 241 19.23 9.74 12.78
C PRO A 241 19.43 8.35 13.39
N ASN A 242 20.38 7.56 12.86
CA ASN A 242 20.73 6.24 13.37
C ASN A 242 21.61 6.28 14.61
N GLN A 243 22.16 7.44 15.01
CA GLN A 243 23.14 7.49 16.11
C GLN A 243 22.63 6.84 17.42
N PRO A 244 21.36 7.04 17.86
CA PRO A 244 20.86 6.35 19.04
C PRO A 244 20.87 4.81 18.92
N ALA A 245 20.57 4.26 17.74
CA ALA A 245 20.63 2.82 17.49
C ALA A 245 22.06 2.30 17.40
N VAL A 246 22.97 3.09 16.81
CA VAL A 246 24.42 2.81 16.78
C VAL A 246 24.96 2.71 18.21
N ASP A 247 24.60 3.66 19.08
CA ASP A 247 25.00 3.67 20.48
C ASP A 247 24.42 2.47 21.24
N ALA A 248 23.15 2.12 21.00
CA ALA A 248 22.48 0.98 21.64
C ALA A 248 23.05 -0.38 21.22
N LEU A 249 23.52 -0.49 19.97
CA LEU A 249 24.07 -1.73 19.40
C LEU A 249 25.60 -1.84 19.52
N GLN A 250 26.25 -0.87 20.17
CA GLN A 250 27.69 -0.90 20.39
C GLN A 250 28.08 -2.16 21.19
N GLY A 251 29.00 -2.95 20.64
CA GLY A 251 29.43 -4.24 21.22
C GLY A 251 28.42 -5.38 21.06
N LEU A 252 27.30 -5.15 20.37
CA LEU A 252 26.29 -6.16 20.01
C LEU A 252 26.26 -6.45 18.51
N ALA A 253 26.77 -5.53 17.68
CA ALA A 253 26.83 -5.65 16.23
C ALA A 253 28.11 -5.00 15.68
N THR A 254 28.60 -5.54 14.56
CA THR A 254 29.58 -4.86 13.71
C THR A 254 28.86 -3.72 12.96
N LEU A 255 29.07 -2.49 13.41
CA LEU A 255 28.41 -1.29 12.86
C LEU A 255 29.32 -0.61 11.84
N VAL A 256 28.80 -0.39 10.62
CA VAL A 256 29.58 0.14 9.50
C VAL A 256 28.91 1.40 8.93
N PRO A 257 29.56 2.58 9.01
CA PRO A 257 28.99 3.82 8.50
C PRO A 257 29.01 3.87 6.97
N ARG A 258 27.91 4.35 6.38
CA ARG A 258 27.78 4.59 4.94
C ARG A 258 27.36 6.04 4.68
N ASP A 259 28.27 6.84 4.12
CA ASP A 259 28.09 8.28 3.86
C ASP A 259 28.71 8.77 2.53
N ARG A 260 29.37 7.89 1.76
CA ARG A 260 29.91 8.22 0.42
C ARG A 260 28.89 7.93 -0.69
N THR A 261 27.63 8.21 -0.43
CA THR A 261 26.49 8.16 -1.35
C THR A 261 25.69 9.45 -1.24
N HIS A 262 24.63 9.61 -2.03
CA HIS A 262 23.71 10.72 -1.80
C HIS A 262 22.74 10.41 -0.66
N ILE A 263 22.17 9.19 -0.65
CA ILE A 263 21.33 8.64 0.40
C ILE A 263 21.59 7.12 0.46
N MET A 264 21.82 6.54 1.65
CA MET A 264 21.85 5.09 1.81
C MET A 264 20.43 4.58 2.04
N HIS A 265 19.67 4.40 0.96
CA HIS A 265 18.23 4.19 1.03
C HIS A 265 17.85 2.70 0.96
N ASP A 266 18.76 1.78 1.25
CA ASP A 266 18.46 0.36 1.43
C ASP A 266 17.73 0.10 2.76
N LYS A 267 16.81 -0.87 2.74
CA LYS A 267 16.17 -1.41 3.95
C LYS A 267 16.07 -2.91 3.80
N PHE A 268 17.10 -3.63 4.23
CA PHE A 268 17.06 -5.08 4.17
C PHE A 268 17.80 -5.76 5.31
N ILE A 269 17.37 -6.98 5.61
CA ILE A 269 18.03 -7.91 6.53
C ILE A 269 18.21 -9.22 5.78
N VAL A 270 19.44 -9.71 5.72
CA VAL A 270 19.75 -11.06 5.25
C VAL A 270 20.05 -11.91 6.47
N THR A 271 19.42 -13.08 6.54
CA THR A 271 19.70 -14.07 7.57
C THR A 271 20.07 -15.41 6.99
N ASP A 272 20.77 -16.19 7.79
CA ASP A 272 21.02 -17.60 7.52
C ASP A 272 19.79 -18.46 7.85
N ALA A 273 19.87 -19.75 7.51
CA ALA A 273 18.86 -20.72 7.92
C ALA A 273 19.28 -21.42 9.21
N PRO A 274 18.34 -21.93 10.03
CA PRO A 274 18.68 -22.75 11.19
C PRO A 274 19.65 -23.87 10.82
N SER A 275 20.78 -23.95 11.51
CA SER A 275 21.84 -24.96 11.31
C SER A 275 22.66 -24.84 10.01
N ASN A 276 22.49 -23.78 9.20
CA ASN A 276 23.34 -23.51 8.05
C ASN A 276 23.72 -22.01 8.00
N PRO A 277 24.99 -21.64 8.27
CA PRO A 277 25.42 -20.24 8.38
C PRO A 277 25.50 -19.48 7.05
N ALA A 278 25.10 -20.10 5.93
CA ALA A 278 25.04 -19.43 4.64
C ALA A 278 23.78 -18.56 4.51
N PRO A 279 23.83 -17.42 3.78
CA PRO A 279 22.66 -16.61 3.47
C PRO A 279 21.52 -17.45 2.89
N ALA A 280 20.34 -17.35 3.48
CA ALA A 280 19.19 -18.19 3.13
C ALA A 280 17.89 -17.40 2.97
N ARG A 281 17.73 -16.31 3.73
CA ARG A 281 16.51 -15.50 3.74
C ARG A 281 16.84 -14.03 3.60
N VAL A 282 15.97 -13.27 2.96
CA VAL A 282 16.07 -11.80 2.91
C VAL A 282 14.74 -11.14 3.18
N LEU A 283 14.76 -10.14 4.07
CA LEU A 283 13.70 -9.17 4.29
C LEU A 283 14.04 -7.89 3.54
N THR A 284 13.13 -7.35 2.75
CA THR A 284 13.29 -6.03 2.13
C THR A 284 11.95 -5.42 1.75
N GLY A 285 11.93 -4.15 1.32
CA GLY A 285 10.71 -3.49 0.85
C GLY A 285 10.83 -1.98 0.89
N SER A 286 9.69 -1.31 1.00
CA SER A 286 9.60 0.16 0.99
C SER A 286 9.70 0.77 2.40
N ALA A 287 9.48 -0.03 3.45
CA ALA A 287 9.43 0.44 4.83
C ALA A 287 10.81 0.82 5.36
N ASN A 288 10.91 2.02 5.94
CA ASN A 288 12.01 2.35 6.85
C ASN A 288 11.80 1.59 8.18
N PHE A 289 12.89 1.20 8.87
CA PHE A 289 12.80 0.55 10.19
C PHE A 289 12.64 1.60 11.29
N THR A 290 11.56 2.37 11.15
CA THR A 290 11.15 3.49 12.00
C THR A 290 9.71 3.26 12.44
N THR A 291 9.34 3.70 13.64
CA THR A 291 7.97 3.53 14.15
C THR A 291 6.92 4.04 13.15
N GLU A 292 7.15 5.21 12.56
CA GLU A 292 6.26 5.83 11.58
C GLU A 292 6.23 5.05 10.27
N GLY A 293 7.39 4.58 9.79
CA GLY A 293 7.52 3.71 8.62
C GLY A 293 6.72 2.41 8.75
N LEU A 294 6.72 1.81 9.94
CA LEU A 294 6.00 0.57 10.22
C LEU A 294 4.51 0.80 10.48
N THR A 295 4.09 1.99 10.92
CA THR A 295 2.71 2.21 11.40
C THR A 295 1.91 3.26 10.63
N GLU A 296 2.50 4.41 10.35
CA GLU A 296 1.78 5.61 9.88
C GLU A 296 1.92 5.86 8.38
N GLN A 297 3.05 5.44 7.80
CA GLN A 297 3.37 5.61 6.38
C GLN A 297 3.05 4.35 5.60
N ALA A 298 2.35 4.46 4.47
CA ALA A 298 1.92 3.30 3.69
C ALA A 298 3.14 2.58 3.10
N ASN A 299 3.41 1.37 3.58
CA ASN A 299 4.63 0.62 3.31
C ASN A 299 4.39 -0.88 3.20
N VAL A 300 5.35 -1.55 2.58
CA VAL A 300 5.37 -3.01 2.43
C VAL A 300 6.75 -3.57 2.79
N LEU A 301 6.73 -4.74 3.43
CA LEU A 301 7.90 -5.60 3.62
C LEU A 301 7.62 -6.98 3.02
N HIS A 302 8.65 -7.55 2.40
CA HIS A 302 8.69 -8.90 1.89
C HIS A 302 9.80 -9.69 2.55
N ALA A 303 9.49 -10.94 2.92
CA ALA A 303 10.49 -11.93 3.27
C ALA A 303 10.57 -12.96 2.14
N PHE A 304 11.78 -13.36 1.75
CA PHE A 304 12.00 -14.37 0.73
C PHE A 304 12.92 -15.46 1.27
N ASP A 305 12.43 -16.70 1.24
CA ASP A 305 13.22 -17.89 1.53
C ASP A 305 13.95 -18.35 0.25
N SER A 306 15.04 -17.67 -0.06
CA SER A 306 15.85 -17.92 -1.25
C SER A 306 17.31 -17.64 -0.97
N SER A 307 18.14 -18.69 -0.96
CA SER A 307 19.58 -18.56 -0.80
C SER A 307 20.24 -17.77 -1.94
N VAL A 308 19.68 -17.85 -3.15
CA VAL A 308 20.18 -17.10 -4.31
C VAL A 308 19.93 -15.60 -4.13
N LEU A 309 18.70 -15.22 -3.74
CA LEU A 309 18.38 -13.81 -3.51
C LEU A 309 19.12 -13.27 -2.28
N ALA A 310 19.14 -14.04 -1.20
CA ALA A 310 19.85 -13.70 0.03
C ALA A 310 21.35 -13.50 -0.21
N ALA A 311 21.99 -14.32 -1.06
CA ALA A 311 23.39 -14.14 -1.43
C ALA A 311 23.63 -12.80 -2.15
N LEU A 312 22.77 -12.39 -3.09
CA LEU A 312 22.89 -11.11 -3.80
C LEU A 312 22.81 -9.91 -2.84
N TYR A 313 21.86 -9.91 -1.91
CA TYR A 313 21.74 -8.87 -0.89
C TYR A 313 22.89 -8.92 0.13
N ASN A 314 23.36 -10.11 0.49
CA ASN A 314 24.51 -10.28 1.38
C ASN A 314 25.77 -9.69 0.77
N ASP A 315 26.05 -10.02 -0.50
CA ASP A 315 27.20 -9.51 -1.25
C ASP A 315 27.12 -8.00 -1.39
N ARG A 316 25.90 -7.47 -1.60
CA ARG A 316 25.66 -6.02 -1.62
C ARG A 316 26.03 -5.37 -0.29
N ALA A 317 25.54 -5.88 0.85
CA ALA A 317 25.89 -5.36 2.17
C ALA A 317 27.41 -5.42 2.42
N HIS A 318 28.06 -6.52 2.08
CA HIS A 318 29.51 -6.67 2.22
C HIS A 318 30.28 -5.65 1.38
N ALA A 319 29.85 -5.39 0.15
CA ALA A 319 30.49 -4.41 -0.70
C ALA A 319 30.31 -2.97 -0.15
N LEU A 320 29.10 -2.63 0.29
CA LEU A 320 28.80 -1.31 0.89
C LEU A 320 29.55 -1.06 2.20
N ALA A 321 29.93 -2.11 2.93
CA ALA A 321 30.70 -2.00 4.17
C ALA A 321 32.10 -1.37 3.98
N SER A 322 32.64 -1.39 2.76
CA SER A 322 33.89 -0.67 2.44
C SER A 322 33.68 0.84 2.23
N ASN A 323 32.44 1.33 2.35
CA ASN A 323 32.01 2.69 2.06
C ASN A 323 32.53 3.22 0.70
N PRO A 324 32.25 2.50 -0.41
CA PRO A 324 32.66 2.93 -1.75
C PRO A 324 32.01 4.26 -2.15
N SER A 325 32.65 5.02 -3.03
CA SER A 325 31.99 6.16 -3.68
C SER A 325 30.86 5.69 -4.60
N ILE A 326 29.91 6.58 -4.92
CA ILE A 326 28.83 6.33 -5.90
C ILE A 326 29.37 5.69 -7.20
N ALA A 327 30.50 6.18 -7.72
CA ALA A 327 31.09 5.67 -8.96
C ALA A 327 31.63 4.24 -8.80
N GLU A 328 32.22 3.91 -7.66
CA GLU A 328 32.67 2.55 -7.34
C GLU A 328 31.47 1.62 -7.11
N THR A 329 30.44 2.09 -6.37
CA THR A 329 29.20 1.35 -6.13
C THR A 329 28.49 0.98 -7.43
N ALA A 330 28.48 1.90 -8.41
CA ALA A 330 27.88 1.70 -9.71
C ALA A 330 28.57 0.63 -10.57
N GLN A 331 29.78 0.20 -10.19
CA GLN A 331 30.50 -0.89 -10.87
C GLN A 331 30.33 -2.25 -10.17
N LEU A 332 29.68 -2.32 -9.01
CA LEU A 332 29.56 -3.57 -8.23
C LEU A 332 28.69 -4.62 -8.94
N THR A 333 27.52 -4.19 -9.41
CA THR A 333 26.56 -5.03 -10.13
C THR A 333 25.80 -4.12 -11.09
N SER A 334 25.74 -4.49 -12.38
CA SER A 334 25.02 -3.70 -13.38
C SER A 334 23.69 -4.34 -13.75
N GLY A 335 22.59 -3.60 -13.56
CA GLY A 335 21.26 -3.98 -14.00
C GLY A 335 20.63 -5.13 -13.19
N TRP A 336 19.69 -5.82 -13.82
CA TRP A 336 18.88 -6.85 -13.19
C TRP A 336 19.61 -8.20 -13.08
N SER A 337 19.41 -8.89 -11.96
CA SER A 337 19.79 -10.28 -11.79
C SER A 337 19.13 -11.18 -12.83
N ALA A 338 19.71 -12.38 -13.01
CA ALA A 338 18.98 -13.49 -13.63
C ALA A 338 17.67 -13.76 -12.84
N PRO A 339 16.59 -14.16 -13.52
CA PRO A 339 15.36 -14.55 -12.84
C PRO A 339 15.60 -15.81 -12.01
N MET A 340 15.02 -15.83 -10.81
CA MET A 340 15.04 -16.98 -9.91
C MET A 340 13.62 -17.36 -9.50
N THR A 341 13.40 -18.65 -9.30
CA THR A 341 12.11 -19.19 -8.83
C THR A 341 12.09 -19.22 -7.31
N ILE A 342 11.05 -18.65 -6.71
CA ILE A 342 10.77 -18.73 -5.27
C ILE A 342 9.31 -19.14 -5.15
N GLY A 343 9.07 -20.40 -4.79
CA GLY A 343 7.72 -20.93 -4.84
C GLY A 343 7.16 -20.93 -6.26
N SER A 344 6.00 -20.31 -6.44
CA SER A 344 5.34 -20.06 -7.73
C SER A 344 5.83 -18.80 -8.45
N ALA A 345 6.60 -17.92 -7.77
CA ALA A 345 7.01 -16.64 -8.31
C ALA A 345 8.32 -16.71 -9.10
N GLN A 346 8.43 -15.89 -10.15
CA GLN A 346 9.71 -15.51 -10.74
C GLN A 346 10.13 -14.15 -10.19
N VAL A 347 11.32 -14.07 -9.60
CA VAL A 347 11.86 -12.87 -8.94
C VAL A 347 13.18 -12.44 -9.58
N ARG A 348 13.37 -11.13 -9.75
CA ARG A 348 14.65 -10.50 -10.09
C ARG A 348 14.88 -9.31 -9.17
N VAL A 349 16.14 -8.97 -8.96
CA VAL A 349 16.55 -7.76 -8.21
C VAL A 349 17.52 -6.94 -9.04
N ALA A 350 17.42 -5.62 -8.95
CA ALA A 350 18.44 -4.67 -9.38
C ALA A 350 18.87 -3.82 -8.19
N PHE A 351 20.13 -3.36 -8.21
CA PHE A 351 20.71 -2.51 -7.18
C PHE A 351 21.21 -1.22 -7.82
N SER A 352 20.80 -0.09 -7.25
CA SER A 352 21.26 1.25 -7.61
C SER A 352 22.44 1.68 -6.73
N PRO A 353 23.34 2.56 -7.19
CA PRO A 353 23.28 3.28 -8.45
C PRO A 353 23.70 2.44 -9.66
N GLU A 354 23.12 2.72 -10.82
CA GLU A 354 23.58 2.24 -12.11
C GLU A 354 24.77 3.07 -12.64
N PRO A 355 25.59 2.53 -13.57
CA PRO A 355 26.60 3.31 -14.27
C PRO A 355 26.01 4.55 -14.94
N ALA A 356 26.76 5.66 -14.88
CA ALA A 356 26.31 6.94 -15.39
C ALA A 356 25.78 6.86 -16.83
N GLY A 357 24.54 7.30 -17.02
CA GLY A 357 23.86 7.33 -18.32
C GLY A 357 23.13 6.04 -18.69
N GLN A 358 23.23 4.97 -17.89
CA GLN A 358 22.33 3.83 -17.94
C GLN A 358 21.03 4.14 -17.21
N ARG A 359 19.97 3.41 -17.54
CA ARG A 359 18.61 3.57 -17.00
C ARG A 359 17.84 2.26 -17.11
N THR A 360 18.53 1.15 -16.85
CA THR A 360 18.05 -0.21 -17.15
C THR A 360 16.90 -0.58 -16.23
N GLU A 361 16.92 -0.10 -14.98
CA GLU A 361 15.84 -0.36 -14.01
C GLU A 361 14.53 0.25 -14.49
N ILE A 362 14.53 1.56 -14.74
CA ILE A 362 13.34 2.30 -15.20
C ILE A 362 12.90 1.84 -16.60
N ASP A 363 13.84 1.65 -17.53
CA ASP A 363 13.47 1.26 -18.90
C ASP A 363 12.88 -0.15 -18.97
N THR A 364 13.27 -1.04 -18.07
CA THR A 364 12.63 -2.36 -17.93
C THR A 364 11.16 -2.22 -17.51
N ILE A 365 10.88 -1.34 -16.55
CA ILE A 365 9.49 -1.06 -16.12
C ILE A 365 8.69 -0.43 -17.27
N VAL A 366 9.27 0.56 -17.95
CA VAL A 366 8.63 1.22 -19.12
C VAL A 366 8.29 0.19 -20.20
N ALA A 367 9.21 -0.73 -20.51
CA ALA A 367 8.97 -1.79 -21.47
C ALA A 367 7.85 -2.74 -21.02
N ALA A 368 7.81 -3.09 -19.74
CA ALA A 368 6.74 -3.93 -19.18
C ALA A 368 5.37 -3.22 -19.26
N ILE A 369 5.29 -1.93 -18.95
CA ILE A 369 4.07 -1.12 -19.09
C ILE A 369 3.62 -1.02 -20.54
N ALA A 370 4.56 -0.88 -21.48
CA ALA A 370 4.26 -0.87 -22.91
C ALA A 370 3.70 -2.22 -23.40
N ALA A 371 4.15 -3.32 -22.80
CA ALA A 371 3.70 -4.67 -23.11
C ALA A 371 2.35 -5.05 -22.46
N ALA A 372 1.90 -4.31 -21.45
CA ALA A 372 0.67 -4.56 -20.69
C ALA A 372 -0.55 -4.80 -21.58
N LYS A 373 -1.41 -5.74 -21.16
CA LYS A 373 -2.58 -6.21 -21.92
C LYS A 373 -3.91 -5.85 -21.28
N HIS A 374 -3.94 -5.63 -19.98
CA HIS A 374 -5.16 -5.49 -19.20
C HIS A 374 -5.12 -4.22 -18.36
N SER A 375 -4.08 -4.04 -17.54
CA SER A 375 -4.06 -2.96 -16.56
C SER A 375 -2.68 -2.48 -16.13
N VAL A 376 -2.63 -1.23 -15.65
CA VAL A 376 -1.49 -0.64 -14.98
C VAL A 376 -1.99 0.15 -13.77
N SER A 377 -1.65 -0.31 -12.56
CA SER A 377 -1.95 0.37 -11.31
C SER A 377 -0.66 0.76 -10.61
N PHE A 378 -0.52 1.99 -10.13
CA PHE A 378 0.74 2.42 -9.51
C PHE A 378 0.55 3.30 -8.29
N CYS A 379 1.46 3.11 -7.33
CA CYS A 379 1.56 3.88 -6.11
C CYS A 379 2.99 4.38 -5.96
N LEU A 380 3.23 5.66 -6.29
CA LEU A 380 4.58 6.21 -6.39
C LEU A 380 4.76 7.41 -5.47
N PHE A 381 5.77 7.37 -4.60
CA PHE A 381 6.07 8.48 -3.69
C PHE A 381 6.27 9.80 -4.44
N MET A 382 7.11 9.84 -5.48
CA MET A 382 7.27 11.00 -6.37
C MET A 382 7.68 10.55 -7.79
N PRO A 383 6.74 10.47 -8.76
CA PRO A 383 7.01 10.02 -10.13
C PRO A 383 7.73 11.10 -10.96
N THR A 384 9.00 11.35 -10.65
CA THR A 384 9.80 12.41 -11.31
C THR A 384 10.43 11.97 -12.63
N ASP A 385 10.45 10.66 -12.94
CA ASP A 385 10.86 10.19 -14.27
C ASP A 385 9.73 10.36 -15.29
N ALA A 386 10.00 11.14 -16.33
CA ALA A 386 9.01 11.46 -17.35
C ALA A 386 8.64 10.24 -18.20
N ALA A 387 9.61 9.39 -18.57
CA ALA A 387 9.34 8.25 -19.44
C ALA A 387 8.46 7.21 -18.73
N LEU A 388 8.74 6.95 -17.45
CA LEU A 388 7.91 6.08 -16.61
C LEU A 388 6.47 6.59 -16.48
N ARG A 389 6.32 7.86 -16.10
CA ARG A 389 5.00 8.49 -15.97
C ARG A 389 4.24 8.46 -17.30
N ASP A 390 4.90 8.82 -18.39
CA ASP A 390 4.28 8.90 -19.70
C ASP A 390 3.90 7.50 -20.21
N ALA A 391 4.66 6.45 -19.87
CA ALA A 391 4.30 5.06 -20.15
C ALA A 391 3.03 4.64 -19.40
N CYS A 392 2.91 4.96 -18.11
CA CYS A 392 1.67 4.72 -17.34
C CYS A 392 0.47 5.42 -18.00
N PHE A 393 0.63 6.69 -18.38
CA PHE A 393 -0.42 7.46 -19.05
C PHE A 393 -0.79 6.89 -20.42
N ALA A 394 0.21 6.44 -21.18
CA ALA A 394 -0.01 5.79 -22.46
C ALA A 394 -0.80 4.49 -22.32
N ALA A 395 -0.71 3.76 -21.20
CA ALA A 395 -1.55 2.58 -20.96
C ALA A 395 -3.05 2.94 -20.95
N GLY A 396 -3.43 3.99 -20.24
CA GLY A 396 -4.81 4.51 -20.26
C GLY A 396 -5.23 5.01 -21.64
N ASP A 397 -4.34 5.68 -22.37
CA ASP A 397 -4.60 6.17 -23.74
C ASP A 397 -4.76 5.03 -24.76
N ARG A 398 -4.08 3.89 -24.57
CA ARG A 398 -4.30 2.64 -25.32
C ARG A 398 -5.62 1.94 -24.98
N GLY A 399 -6.32 2.44 -23.97
CA GLY A 399 -7.61 1.90 -23.54
C GLY A 399 -7.51 0.81 -22.47
N LEU A 400 -6.36 0.64 -21.81
CA LEU A 400 -6.24 -0.26 -20.66
C LEU A 400 -6.86 0.35 -19.40
N MET A 401 -7.11 -0.48 -18.39
CA MET A 401 -7.45 -0.01 -17.05
C MET A 401 -6.22 0.66 -16.43
N MET A 402 -6.32 1.94 -16.05
CA MET A 402 -5.19 2.64 -15.43
C MET A 402 -5.62 3.49 -14.24
N PHE A 403 -4.98 3.21 -13.10
CA PHE A 403 -5.15 3.93 -11.85
C PHE A 403 -3.79 4.32 -11.26
N GLY A 404 -3.72 5.50 -10.66
CA GLY A 404 -2.52 5.98 -10.00
C GLY A 404 -2.80 6.66 -8.68
N LEU A 405 -1.89 6.50 -7.72
CA LEU A 405 -1.86 7.21 -6.44
C LEU A 405 -0.43 7.75 -6.25
N VAL A 406 -0.25 9.06 -6.20
CA VAL A 406 1.10 9.65 -6.10
C VAL A 406 1.15 10.82 -5.14
N ASN A 407 2.32 11.12 -4.56
CA ASN A 407 2.50 12.45 -3.96
C ASN A 407 3.01 13.43 -5.04
N ARG A 408 2.21 14.46 -5.29
CA ARG A 408 2.50 15.65 -6.08
C ARG A 408 3.46 16.58 -5.36
N ILE A 409 4.36 17.18 -6.13
CA ILE A 409 5.09 18.41 -5.80
C ILE A 409 4.23 19.60 -6.29
N SER A 410 3.85 20.55 -5.42
CA SER A 410 3.11 21.74 -5.87
C SER A 410 3.87 22.51 -6.97
N VAL A 411 3.20 23.22 -7.89
CA VAL A 411 3.87 23.94 -9.00
C VAL A 411 4.88 24.98 -8.47
N GLY A 412 4.54 25.67 -7.37
CA GLY A 412 5.44 26.59 -6.69
C GLY A 412 6.61 25.89 -6.02
N SER A 413 6.39 24.68 -5.51
CA SER A 413 7.43 23.81 -4.97
C SER A 413 8.35 23.23 -6.04
N ALA A 414 7.84 22.87 -7.21
CA ALA A 414 8.61 22.41 -8.36
C ALA A 414 9.50 23.54 -8.90
N THR A 415 8.95 24.75 -9.02
CA THR A 415 9.71 25.95 -9.41
C THR A 415 10.82 26.27 -8.41
N LYS A 416 10.54 26.18 -7.10
CA LYS A 416 11.55 26.33 -6.04
C LYS A 416 12.58 25.20 -6.06
N ALA A 417 12.16 23.97 -6.33
CA ALA A 417 13.04 22.82 -6.43
C ALA A 417 13.99 22.94 -7.62
N ASP A 418 13.49 23.38 -8.77
CA ASP A 418 14.30 23.66 -9.95
C ASP A 418 15.27 24.83 -9.72
N THR A 419 14.81 25.90 -9.06
CA THR A 419 15.68 27.04 -8.69
C THR A 419 16.77 26.62 -7.69
N ALA A 420 16.44 25.81 -6.69
CA ALA A 420 17.38 25.30 -5.70
C ALA A 420 18.36 24.28 -6.31
N ARG A 421 17.92 23.42 -7.25
CA ARG A 421 18.80 22.55 -8.05
C ARG A 421 19.78 23.36 -8.91
N GLN A 422 19.32 24.42 -9.56
CA GLN A 422 20.19 25.32 -10.32
C GLN A 422 21.19 26.07 -9.42
N ALA A 423 20.86 26.26 -8.14
CA ALA A 423 21.71 26.88 -7.13
C ALA A 423 22.58 25.87 -6.33
N GLY A 424 22.58 24.58 -6.69
CA GLY A 424 23.37 23.55 -6.00
C GLY A 424 22.90 23.20 -4.58
N GLN A 425 21.63 23.47 -4.25
CA GLN A 425 21.03 23.18 -2.94
C GLN A 425 20.26 21.86 -2.96
N THR A 426 20.47 21.04 -1.93
CA THR A 426 19.66 19.84 -1.65
C THR A 426 18.32 20.24 -1.06
N LEU A 427 17.23 19.78 -1.65
CA LEU A 427 15.90 19.87 -1.04
C LEU A 427 15.63 18.58 -0.25
N ASP A 428 15.03 18.75 0.93
CA ASP A 428 14.44 17.65 1.66
C ASP A 428 13.18 17.16 0.91
N ALA A 429 13.24 15.91 0.45
CA ALA A 429 12.19 15.24 -0.31
C ALA A 429 10.84 15.20 0.43
N ALA A 430 10.85 15.28 1.77
CA ALA A 430 9.64 15.29 2.59
C ALA A 430 8.85 16.62 2.53
N THR A 431 9.47 17.72 2.06
CA THR A 431 8.87 19.07 2.16
C THR A 431 7.79 19.34 1.08
N LEU A 432 7.55 18.41 0.15
CA LEU A 432 6.82 18.72 -1.08
C LEU A 432 5.55 17.92 -1.34
N ALA A 433 5.16 16.98 -0.48
CA ALA A 433 4.11 16.01 -0.79
C ALA A 433 2.67 16.54 -0.60
N ASN A 434 1.91 16.58 -1.69
CA ASN A 434 0.45 16.68 -1.74
C ASN A 434 -0.09 15.43 -2.47
N LEU A 435 -1.08 14.69 -1.99
CA LEU A 435 -1.59 13.51 -2.72
C LEU A 435 -2.32 13.86 -4.04
N GLU A 436 -2.08 13.12 -5.12
CA GLU A 436 -2.86 13.11 -6.36
C GLU A 436 -3.34 11.69 -6.69
N LEU A 437 -4.62 11.57 -7.06
CA LEU A 437 -5.17 10.34 -7.65
C LEU A 437 -5.30 10.55 -9.16
N TYR A 438 -4.85 9.56 -9.93
CA TYR A 438 -5.06 9.49 -11.37
C TYR A 438 -6.08 8.41 -11.70
N HIS A 439 -7.06 8.78 -12.54
CA HIS A 439 -8.00 7.86 -13.14
C HIS A 439 -8.16 8.21 -14.61
N ARG A 440 -7.62 7.36 -15.50
CA ARG A 440 -7.48 7.75 -16.91
C ARG A 440 -7.95 6.66 -17.88
N SER A 441 -8.68 7.10 -18.89
CA SER A 441 -8.87 6.43 -20.17
C SER A 441 -8.40 7.33 -21.32
N ARG A 442 -8.53 6.81 -22.54
CA ARG A 442 -8.41 7.59 -23.78
C ARG A 442 -9.22 8.90 -23.74
N ASP A 443 -10.42 8.85 -23.17
CA ASP A 443 -11.42 9.90 -23.31
C ASP A 443 -11.67 10.68 -21.99
N ASN A 444 -11.15 10.20 -20.84
CA ASN A 444 -11.28 10.85 -19.54
C ASN A 444 -9.96 10.85 -18.75
N ARG A 445 -9.59 11.96 -18.11
CA ARG A 445 -8.29 12.17 -17.45
C ARG A 445 -8.47 12.81 -16.06
N ASP A 446 -9.25 12.16 -15.22
CA ASP A 446 -9.58 12.68 -13.89
C ASP A 446 -8.31 12.74 -13.03
N VAL A 447 -8.11 13.90 -12.39
CA VAL A 447 -7.10 14.11 -11.35
C VAL A 447 -7.80 14.66 -10.12
N ILE A 448 -7.60 14.00 -8.99
CA ILE A 448 -8.11 14.45 -7.70
C ILE A 448 -6.94 14.98 -6.87
N ASP A 449 -7.01 16.26 -6.47
CA ASP A 449 -5.95 16.98 -5.77
C ASP A 449 -6.00 16.80 -4.24
N ALA A 450 -4.86 16.97 -3.57
CA ALA A 450 -4.69 16.87 -2.12
C ALA A 450 -5.59 17.81 -1.30
N ALA A 451 -6.09 18.89 -1.90
CA ALA A 451 -6.97 19.88 -1.27
C ALA A 451 -8.28 19.29 -0.71
N TYR A 452 -8.57 18.01 -0.98
CA TYR A 452 -9.71 17.25 -0.46
C TYR A 452 -9.43 16.55 0.90
N PHE A 453 -8.23 16.63 1.46
CA PHE A 453 -7.87 15.85 2.66
C PHE A 453 -7.70 16.71 3.93
N SER A 454 -8.77 17.38 4.37
CA SER A 454 -8.76 18.19 5.61
C SER A 454 -9.87 17.90 6.65
N PRO A 455 -9.64 18.19 7.95
CA PRO A 455 -10.66 18.15 9.00
C PRO A 455 -11.81 19.12 8.73
N ALA A 456 -11.54 20.23 8.02
CA ALA A 456 -12.57 21.17 7.61
C ALA A 456 -13.53 20.60 6.57
N THR A 457 -13.24 19.41 6.01
CA THR A 457 -13.99 18.80 4.92
C THR A 457 -14.49 17.40 5.29
N VAL A 458 -14.69 17.13 6.60
CA VAL A 458 -15.31 15.89 7.08
C VAL A 458 -16.80 15.89 6.70
N PRO A 459 -17.29 14.88 5.97
CA PRO A 459 -18.71 14.83 5.61
C PRO A 459 -19.62 14.60 6.82
N PRO A 460 -20.86 15.14 6.83
CA PRO A 460 -21.85 14.81 7.85
C PRO A 460 -22.07 13.29 7.99
N GLY A 461 -22.20 12.80 9.21
CA GLY A 461 -22.37 11.36 9.48
C GLY A 461 -21.06 10.56 9.50
N PHE A 462 -19.90 11.22 9.54
CA PHE A 462 -18.58 10.58 9.69
C PHE A 462 -17.79 11.22 10.84
N THR A 463 -16.92 10.43 11.49
CA THR A 463 -16.00 10.93 12.52
C THR A 463 -14.87 11.72 11.87
N PRO A 464 -14.35 12.79 12.51
CA PRO A 464 -13.13 13.42 12.03
C PRO A 464 -11.98 12.40 11.98
N GLU A 465 -11.40 12.22 10.80
CA GLU A 465 -10.22 11.37 10.64
C GLU A 465 -9.01 12.06 11.25
N LEU A 466 -8.19 11.27 11.94
CA LEU A 466 -6.98 11.78 12.53
C LEU A 466 -5.96 12.07 11.43
N ARG A 467 -5.20 13.14 11.61
CA ARG A 467 -4.11 13.47 10.70
C ARG A 467 -2.79 12.91 11.17
N LEU A 468 -2.67 12.72 12.48
CA LEU A 468 -1.44 12.38 13.16
C LEU A 468 -1.79 11.37 14.22
N PHE A 469 -0.78 10.64 14.67
CA PHE A 469 -0.92 9.84 15.85
C PHE A 469 -1.34 10.73 17.05
N PRO A 470 -2.26 10.28 17.93
CA PRO A 470 -2.72 11.09 19.05
C PRO A 470 -1.56 11.56 19.94
N GLY A 471 -1.52 12.86 20.24
CA GLY A 471 -0.47 13.48 21.06
C GLY A 471 0.78 13.94 20.30
N GLU A 472 0.92 13.63 19.01
CA GLU A 472 2.08 14.04 18.22
C GLU A 472 1.93 15.44 17.60
N PRO A 473 3.03 16.22 17.52
CA PRO A 473 3.02 17.51 16.86
C PRO A 473 2.87 17.35 15.35
N ALA A 474 2.19 18.30 14.71
CA ALA A 474 2.08 18.31 13.25
C ALA A 474 3.46 18.49 12.60
N PRO A 475 3.82 17.65 11.60
CA PRO A 475 5.02 17.87 10.81
C PRO A 475 4.87 19.15 9.97
N ALA A 476 5.99 19.66 9.47
CA ALA A 476 6.02 20.84 8.60
C ALA A 476 5.41 20.60 7.20
N PHE A 477 4.95 19.38 6.92
CA PHE A 477 4.38 18.94 5.64
C PHE A 477 2.99 18.30 5.83
N PRO A 478 2.19 18.14 4.76
CA PRO A 478 0.84 17.57 4.86
C PRO A 478 0.83 16.14 5.46
N PRO A 479 -0.13 15.81 6.33
CA PRO A 479 -0.13 14.59 7.15
C PRO A 479 -0.43 13.27 6.41
N VAL A 480 -0.82 13.33 5.13
CA VAL A 480 -1.09 12.12 4.33
C VAL A 480 0.19 11.77 3.57
N VAL A 481 0.87 10.70 3.98
CA VAL A 481 2.14 10.25 3.39
C VAL A 481 1.96 8.85 2.80
N ILE A 482 1.68 8.79 1.50
CA ILE A 482 1.76 7.54 0.74
C ILE A 482 3.23 7.25 0.47
N HIS A 483 3.86 6.32 1.20
CA HIS A 483 5.27 5.98 1.05
C HIS A 483 5.52 4.75 0.17
N HIS A 484 4.45 4.12 -0.33
CA HIS A 484 4.52 3.04 -1.29
C HIS A 484 5.29 3.44 -2.56
N LYS A 485 6.00 2.45 -3.11
CA LYS A 485 6.84 2.56 -4.29
C LYS A 485 6.63 1.33 -5.14
N PHE A 486 5.46 1.21 -5.74
CA PHE A 486 5.14 0.04 -6.54
C PHE A 486 4.35 0.33 -7.80
N ILE A 487 4.50 -0.58 -8.76
CA ILE A 487 3.70 -0.64 -9.99
C ILE A 487 3.23 -2.08 -10.15
N VAL A 488 1.94 -2.26 -10.43
CA VAL A 488 1.30 -3.54 -10.72
C VAL A 488 0.79 -3.51 -12.15
N ILE A 489 1.17 -4.51 -12.93
CA ILE A 489 0.81 -4.65 -14.34
C ILE A 489 0.01 -5.95 -14.49
N ASP A 490 -1.14 -5.87 -15.17
CA ASP A 490 -1.98 -6.99 -15.55
C ASP A 490 -2.36 -7.92 -14.37
N ALA A 491 -2.68 -7.35 -13.20
CA ALA A 491 -3.01 -8.10 -11.98
C ALA A 491 -4.17 -9.10 -12.15
N GLU A 492 -5.08 -8.83 -13.07
CA GLU A 492 -6.20 -9.68 -13.44
C GLU A 492 -5.83 -10.76 -14.47
N GLY A 493 -4.69 -10.60 -15.15
CA GLY A 493 -4.22 -11.44 -16.25
C GLY A 493 -3.37 -12.64 -15.80
N ALA A 494 -2.90 -13.43 -16.78
CA ALA A 494 -2.14 -14.66 -16.54
C ALA A 494 -0.65 -14.42 -16.22
N ASN A 495 -0.12 -13.25 -16.60
CA ASN A 495 1.29 -12.94 -16.44
C ASN A 495 1.48 -11.60 -15.73
N PRO A 496 0.97 -11.43 -14.50
CA PRO A 496 1.08 -10.18 -13.79
C PRO A 496 2.53 -9.90 -13.40
N VAL A 497 2.84 -8.61 -13.22
CA VAL A 497 4.15 -8.15 -12.77
C VAL A 497 3.98 -7.10 -11.69
N VAL A 498 4.74 -7.24 -10.61
CA VAL A 498 4.88 -6.24 -9.55
C VAL A 498 6.32 -5.73 -9.56
N TYR A 499 6.47 -4.42 -9.62
CA TYR A 499 7.73 -3.73 -9.31
C TYR A 499 7.62 -3.07 -7.95
N THR A 500 8.57 -3.30 -7.06
CA THR A 500 8.56 -2.78 -5.67
C THR A 500 9.98 -2.75 -5.10
N GLY A 501 10.19 -2.18 -3.91
CA GLY A 501 11.49 -2.16 -3.24
C GLY A 501 11.69 -0.88 -2.46
N SER A 502 12.96 -0.54 -2.21
CA SER A 502 13.30 0.73 -1.58
C SER A 502 13.30 1.90 -2.57
N ALA A 503 13.53 1.58 -3.86
CA ALA A 503 13.69 2.53 -4.96
C ALA A 503 12.46 3.42 -5.19
N ASN A 504 12.66 4.74 -5.22
CA ASN A 504 11.62 5.71 -5.58
C ASN A 504 11.25 5.70 -7.08
N MET A 505 11.92 4.88 -7.90
CA MET A 505 11.75 4.80 -9.36
C MET A 505 11.92 6.18 -10.02
N SER A 506 13.01 6.85 -9.67
CA SER A 506 13.38 8.18 -10.18
C SER A 506 14.84 8.19 -10.62
N ARG A 507 15.23 9.16 -11.45
CA ARG A 507 16.64 9.35 -11.83
C ARG A 507 17.59 9.43 -10.63
N ASN A 508 17.18 10.10 -9.55
CA ASN A 508 18.04 10.20 -8.36
C ASN A 508 18.22 8.85 -7.68
N SER A 509 17.14 8.07 -7.65
CA SER A 509 17.13 6.72 -7.11
C SER A 509 18.10 5.83 -7.86
N GLU A 510 18.02 5.87 -9.19
CA GLU A 510 18.78 5.00 -10.09
C GLU A 510 20.26 5.40 -10.21
N GLN A 511 20.63 6.67 -10.02
CA GLN A 511 22.00 7.15 -10.34
C GLN A 511 22.85 7.54 -9.12
N TYR A 512 22.25 7.82 -7.98
CA TYR A 512 22.97 8.47 -6.87
C TYR A 512 22.74 7.87 -5.48
N ASN A 513 21.71 7.05 -5.31
CA ASN A 513 21.36 6.46 -4.03
C ASN A 513 21.75 4.97 -3.98
N ASP A 514 22.00 4.46 -2.77
CA ASP A 514 22.03 3.00 -2.57
C ASP A 514 20.58 2.52 -2.39
N GLU A 515 20.04 1.80 -3.37
CA GLU A 515 18.66 1.29 -3.35
C GLU A 515 18.58 -0.08 -4.02
N ASN A 516 17.43 -0.73 -3.86
CA ASN A 516 17.11 -1.97 -4.54
C ASN A 516 15.68 -1.94 -5.09
N LEU A 517 15.51 -2.65 -6.21
CA LEU A 517 14.26 -2.79 -6.94
C LEU A 517 14.03 -4.26 -7.29
N LEU A 518 12.84 -4.76 -6.97
CA LEU A 518 12.38 -6.10 -7.25
C LEU A 518 11.41 -6.10 -8.43
N GLU A 519 11.54 -7.11 -9.30
CA GLU A 519 10.52 -7.53 -10.26
C GLU A 519 9.98 -8.88 -9.77
N ILE A 520 8.69 -8.97 -9.47
CA ILE A 520 8.02 -10.17 -8.99
C ILE A 520 6.90 -10.51 -9.96
N ARG A 521 6.97 -11.69 -10.58
CA ARG A 521 5.92 -12.24 -11.43
C ARG A 521 5.26 -13.38 -10.70
N ASP A 522 4.10 -13.08 -10.13
CA ASP A 522 3.29 -14.03 -9.38
C ASP A 522 1.86 -13.52 -9.24
N THR A 523 0.88 -14.40 -9.49
CA THR A 523 -0.54 -14.04 -9.44
C THR A 523 -1.01 -13.71 -8.04
N ARG A 524 -0.47 -14.39 -7.02
CA ARG A 524 -0.84 -14.16 -5.63
C ARG A 524 -0.27 -12.82 -5.14
N VAL A 525 1.02 -12.57 -5.33
CA VAL A 525 1.64 -11.29 -4.95
C VAL A 525 0.97 -10.12 -5.68
N ALA A 526 0.69 -10.24 -6.98
CA ALA A 526 -0.02 -9.20 -7.71
C ALA A 526 -1.45 -8.94 -7.18
N ALA A 527 -2.17 -10.00 -6.76
CA ALA A 527 -3.48 -9.86 -6.13
C ALA A 527 -3.41 -9.12 -4.78
N ILE A 528 -2.40 -9.41 -3.94
CA ILE A 528 -2.18 -8.70 -2.67
C ILE A 528 -1.96 -7.21 -2.93
N TYR A 529 -1.08 -6.87 -3.88
CA TYR A 529 -0.78 -5.49 -4.23
C TYR A 529 -1.98 -4.76 -4.85
N LEU A 530 -2.76 -5.43 -5.70
CA LEU A 530 -3.97 -4.84 -6.28
C LEU A 530 -5.02 -4.55 -5.20
N ALA A 531 -5.24 -5.50 -4.28
CA ALA A 531 -6.19 -5.36 -3.19
C ALA A 531 -5.80 -4.18 -2.28
N GLU A 532 -4.52 -4.04 -1.95
CA GLU A 532 -4.01 -2.90 -1.19
C GLU A 532 -4.15 -1.58 -1.96
N PHE A 533 -3.75 -1.56 -3.23
CA PHE A 533 -3.86 -0.37 -4.07
C PHE A 533 -5.31 0.14 -4.10
N LEU A 534 -6.27 -0.73 -4.39
CA LEU A 534 -7.68 -0.36 -4.48
C LEU A 534 -8.27 0.06 -3.13
N ARG A 535 -7.81 -0.54 -2.01
CA ARG A 535 -8.19 -0.11 -0.66
C ARG A 535 -7.82 1.35 -0.41
N LEU A 536 -6.57 1.73 -0.70
CA LEU A 536 -6.10 3.11 -0.53
C LEU A 536 -6.75 4.06 -1.54
N TYR A 537 -6.75 3.69 -2.81
CA TYR A 537 -7.29 4.49 -3.90
C TYR A 537 -8.77 4.85 -3.66
N GLU A 538 -9.61 3.86 -3.31
CA GLU A 538 -11.03 4.09 -3.08
C GLU A 538 -11.33 4.86 -1.79
N HIS A 539 -10.49 4.73 -0.76
CA HIS A 539 -10.58 5.55 0.45
C HIS A 539 -10.43 7.04 0.11
N TYR A 540 -9.35 7.42 -0.58
CA TYR A 540 -9.11 8.82 -0.94
C TYR A 540 -10.09 9.34 -2.00
N ARG A 541 -10.45 8.51 -2.98
CA ARG A 541 -11.40 8.88 -4.04
C ARG A 541 -12.79 9.17 -3.48
N ALA A 542 -13.30 8.35 -2.57
CA ALA A 542 -14.62 8.57 -1.96
C ALA A 542 -14.70 9.92 -1.23
N ARG A 543 -13.62 10.28 -0.53
CA ARG A 543 -13.52 11.56 0.19
C ARG A 543 -13.53 12.76 -0.75
N ALA A 544 -12.78 12.69 -1.84
CA ALA A 544 -12.74 13.78 -2.80
C ALA A 544 -14.06 14.03 -3.49
N LEU A 545 -14.76 12.97 -3.92
CA LEU A 545 -16.09 13.10 -4.53
C LEU A 545 -17.09 13.76 -3.58
N ALA A 546 -17.05 13.45 -2.28
CA ALA A 546 -17.92 14.05 -1.29
C ALA A 546 -17.71 15.57 -1.17
N ILE A 547 -16.46 16.02 -1.19
CA ILE A 547 -16.10 17.42 -1.00
C ILE A 547 -16.32 18.23 -2.28
N ASP A 548 -16.04 17.64 -3.43
CA ASP A 548 -16.31 18.27 -4.71
C ASP A 548 -17.79 18.64 -4.86
N ALA A 549 -18.67 17.74 -4.44
CA ALA A 549 -20.10 17.99 -4.42
C ALA A 549 -20.53 19.09 -3.44
N GLN A 550 -19.83 19.26 -2.31
CA GLN A 550 -20.10 20.34 -1.37
C GLN A 550 -19.70 21.71 -1.93
N ARG A 551 -18.63 21.78 -2.73
CA ARG A 551 -18.07 23.05 -3.25
C ARG A 551 -18.89 23.65 -4.40
N HIS A 552 -19.54 22.83 -5.23
CA HIS A 552 -20.19 23.31 -6.45
C HIS A 552 -21.67 23.70 -6.31
N GLY A 553 -22.30 23.49 -5.14
CA GLY A 553 -23.68 23.90 -4.87
C GLY A 553 -24.75 23.23 -5.75
N PRO A 554 -26.05 23.45 -5.48
CA PRO A 554 -27.16 22.82 -6.22
C PRO A 554 -27.38 23.34 -7.65
N ASP A 555 -26.74 24.44 -8.05
CA ASP A 555 -27.00 25.13 -9.34
C ASP A 555 -25.98 24.84 -10.46
N ALA A 556 -24.98 23.98 -10.21
CA ALA A 556 -24.07 23.50 -11.25
C ALA A 556 -24.72 22.37 -12.09
N GLY A 557 -25.77 22.74 -12.83
CA GLY A 557 -26.36 21.92 -13.91
C GLY A 557 -27.65 21.22 -13.53
N THR A 558 -28.65 21.35 -14.39
CA THR A 558 -29.94 20.63 -14.38
C THR A 558 -29.76 19.13 -14.66
N GLY A 559 -29.05 18.41 -13.79
CA GLY A 559 -28.83 16.97 -13.87
C GLY A 559 -28.13 16.43 -12.62
N ALA A 560 -28.50 15.21 -12.18
CA ALA A 560 -27.86 14.27 -11.22
C ALA A 560 -27.18 14.76 -9.92
N HIS A 561 -26.99 16.05 -9.67
CA HIS A 561 -26.16 16.62 -8.60
C HIS A 561 -26.97 17.40 -7.55
N ALA A 562 -28.25 17.06 -7.37
CA ALA A 562 -29.03 17.52 -6.23
C ALA A 562 -28.53 16.80 -4.96
N ARG A 563 -27.70 17.47 -4.15
CA ARG A 563 -27.04 16.94 -2.93
C ARG A 563 -26.51 15.51 -3.13
N LEU A 564 -25.21 15.35 -3.42
CA LEU A 564 -24.50 14.16 -2.91
C LEU A 564 -24.48 14.25 -1.38
N ALA A 565 -25.63 14.02 -0.75
CA ALA A 565 -25.63 13.38 0.55
C ALA A 565 -24.86 12.08 0.34
N LEU A 566 -23.95 11.73 1.24
CA LEU A 566 -23.33 10.41 1.26
C LEU A 566 -24.42 9.39 1.57
N ALA A 567 -25.23 9.08 0.57
CA ALA A 567 -26.45 8.31 0.61
C ALA A 567 -26.51 7.48 -0.68
N LEU A 568 -27.19 6.33 -0.59
CA LEU A 568 -27.39 5.46 -1.73
C LEU A 568 -28.38 6.11 -2.72
N ALA A 569 -28.09 5.99 -4.01
CA ALA A 569 -29.02 6.40 -5.05
C ALA A 569 -30.28 5.52 -4.98
N PRO A 570 -31.49 6.08 -5.07
CA PRO A 570 -32.75 5.32 -4.94
C PRO A 570 -33.12 4.54 -6.21
N ASP A 571 -32.24 4.51 -7.21
CA ASP A 571 -32.44 3.94 -8.54
C ASP A 571 -31.09 3.63 -9.23
N SER A 572 -31.14 3.05 -10.43
CA SER A 572 -29.96 2.63 -11.22
C SER A 572 -29.02 3.73 -11.70
N ARG A 573 -29.27 5.02 -11.44
CA ARG A 573 -28.39 6.12 -11.91
C ARG A 573 -26.94 5.99 -11.46
N TRP A 574 -26.68 5.43 -10.28
CA TRP A 574 -25.33 5.21 -9.77
C TRP A 574 -24.50 4.30 -10.69
N ALA A 575 -25.16 3.32 -11.33
CA ALA A 575 -24.51 2.28 -12.12
C ALA A 575 -24.18 2.74 -13.54
N ARG A 576 -24.86 3.78 -14.06
CA ARG A 576 -24.79 4.18 -15.48
C ARG A 576 -23.37 4.37 -16.01
N LYS A 577 -22.47 4.97 -15.20
CA LYS A 577 -21.06 5.19 -15.59
C LYS A 577 -20.28 3.89 -15.87
N TYR A 578 -20.68 2.78 -15.25
CA TYR A 578 -20.05 1.45 -15.42
C TYR A 578 -20.52 0.70 -16.66
N TYR A 579 -21.53 1.23 -17.38
CA TYR A 579 -22.05 0.67 -18.64
C TYR A 579 -21.84 1.64 -19.83
N VAL A 580 -20.95 2.61 -19.68
CA VAL A 580 -20.52 3.46 -20.78
C VAL A 580 -19.41 2.74 -21.53
N GLN A 581 -19.68 2.35 -22.77
CA GLN A 581 -18.74 1.58 -23.58
C GLN A 581 -17.37 2.27 -23.67
N GLY A 582 -16.32 1.56 -23.28
CA GLY A 582 -14.93 2.01 -23.30
C GLY A 582 -14.51 2.89 -22.12
N SER A 583 -15.40 3.20 -21.19
CA SER A 583 -15.05 3.96 -19.98
C SER A 583 -14.08 3.19 -19.08
N PRO A 584 -13.26 3.88 -18.28
CA PRO A 584 -12.47 3.22 -17.25
C PRO A 584 -13.31 2.34 -16.33
N GLU A 585 -14.49 2.82 -15.93
CA GLU A 585 -15.41 2.12 -15.04
C GLU A 585 -15.94 0.81 -15.63
N GLU A 586 -16.31 0.81 -16.91
CA GLU A 586 -16.75 -0.40 -17.60
C GLU A 586 -15.61 -1.43 -17.68
N LYS A 587 -14.41 -0.98 -18.06
CA LYS A 587 -13.23 -1.84 -18.14
C LYS A 587 -12.89 -2.45 -16.81
N ALA A 588 -12.88 -1.65 -15.74
CA ALA A 588 -12.61 -2.15 -14.40
C ALA A 588 -13.68 -3.14 -13.93
N ARG A 589 -14.97 -2.85 -14.15
CA ARG A 589 -16.09 -3.77 -13.82
C ARG A 589 -15.88 -5.14 -14.47
N ILE A 590 -15.63 -5.17 -15.78
CA ILE A 590 -15.51 -6.42 -16.53
C ILE A 590 -14.19 -7.13 -16.22
N ALA A 591 -13.06 -6.41 -16.30
CA ALA A 591 -11.74 -7.01 -16.15
C ALA A 591 -11.53 -7.58 -14.74
N LEU A 592 -11.91 -6.84 -13.70
CA LEU A 592 -11.66 -7.29 -12.32
C LEU A 592 -12.53 -8.48 -11.93
N ALA A 593 -13.76 -8.55 -12.45
CA ALA A 593 -14.69 -9.66 -12.19
C ALA A 593 -14.50 -10.87 -13.12
N SER A 594 -13.69 -10.73 -14.17
CA SER A 594 -13.45 -11.80 -15.13
C SER A 594 -12.77 -12.99 -14.46
N THR A 595 -13.14 -14.21 -14.86
CA THR A 595 -12.53 -15.44 -14.35
C THR A 595 -11.02 -15.36 -14.46
N ALA A 596 -10.32 -15.76 -13.39
CA ALA A 596 -8.86 -15.83 -13.43
C ALA A 596 -8.44 -16.68 -14.64
N PRO A 597 -7.52 -16.19 -15.47
CA PRO A 597 -7.07 -16.96 -16.61
C PRO A 597 -6.45 -18.27 -16.12
N THR A 598 -6.78 -19.36 -16.80
CA THR A 598 -6.19 -20.67 -16.52
C THR A 598 -4.73 -20.65 -17.01
N ASN A 599 -3.79 -20.87 -16.10
CA ASN A 599 -2.37 -21.01 -16.41
C ASN A 599 -2.09 -22.18 -17.36
#